data_AF-A0A530ZEI5-F1
#
_entry.id   AF-A0A530ZEI5-F1
#
_cell.length_a   1.000
_cell.length_b   1.000
_cell.length_c   1.000
_cell.angle_alpha   90.00
_cell.angle_beta   90.00
_cell.angle_gamma   90.00
#
_symmetry.space_group_name_H-M   'P 1'
#
loop_
_entity.id
_entity.type
_entity.pdbx_description
1 polymer ?
#
loop_
_entity_poly.entity_id
_entity_poly.type
_entity_poly.pdbx_seq_one_letter_code
_entity_poly.pdbx_strand_id
1 'polypeptide(L)'
;MADNLRRDDAEAIVQLILGTSKAMNEFLLERRDSRSKEEFDFLKKVVGRLMGFQYFEVVEVVGSNYKDIVERLHGSASNLKFDFPEINR
;
A
#
# COMPACT_ATOMS: atom_id res chain seq x y z
N MET A 1 -17.30 -16.81 -8.06
CA MET A 1 -15.85 -16.66 -8.26
C MET A 1 -15.19 -17.75 -7.41
N ALA A 2 -13.99 -18.23 -7.74
CA ALA A 2 -13.37 -19.28 -6.94
C ALA A 2 -12.91 -18.68 -5.60
N ASP A 3 -13.63 -18.96 -4.51
CA ASP A 3 -13.38 -18.41 -3.16
C ASP A 3 -12.15 -19.01 -2.46
N ASN A 4 -11.41 -19.90 -3.12
CA ASN A 4 -10.24 -20.57 -2.54
C ASN A 4 -8.94 -19.93 -3.05
N LEU A 5 -8.60 -18.76 -2.51
CA LEU A 5 -7.25 -18.22 -2.59
C LEU A 5 -6.32 -19.16 -1.80
N ARG A 6 -5.24 -19.66 -2.42
CA ARG A 6 -4.25 -20.47 -1.70
C ARG A 6 -3.37 -19.60 -0.83
N ARG A 7 -2.81 -20.19 0.23
CA ARG A 7 -1.98 -19.46 1.19
C ARG A 7 -0.70 -18.91 0.56
N ASP A 8 -0.03 -19.70 -0.29
CA ASP A 8 1.17 -19.30 -1.02
C ASP A 8 0.88 -18.15 -2.01
N ASP A 9 -0.26 -18.22 -2.72
CA ASP A 9 -0.73 -17.12 -3.57
C ASP A 9 -1.02 -15.85 -2.74
N ALA A 10 -1.63 -15.99 -1.56
CA ALA A 10 -1.88 -14.88 -0.65
C ALA A 10 -0.58 -14.22 -0.15
N GLU A 11 0.42 -15.03 0.20
CA GLU A 11 1.75 -14.55 0.59
C GLU A 11 2.44 -13.85 -0.59
N ALA A 12 2.33 -14.39 -1.81
CA ALA A 12 2.89 -13.79 -3.02
C ALA A 12 2.25 -12.43 -3.34
N ILE A 13 0.92 -12.32 -3.25
CA ILE A 13 0.19 -11.05 -3.43
C ILE A 13 0.68 -9.99 -2.44
N VAL A 14 0.86 -10.37 -1.18
CA VAL A 14 1.38 -9.46 -0.16
C VAL A 14 2.80 -8.99 -0.48
N GLN A 15 3.68 -9.90 -0.93
CA GLN A 15 5.04 -9.53 -1.35
C GLN A 15 5.05 -8.59 -2.58
N LEU A 16 4.13 -8.79 -3.54
CA LEU A 16 3.98 -7.90 -4.69
C LEU A 16 3.63 -6.47 -4.27
N ILE A 17 2.72 -6.30 -3.32
CA ILE A 17 2.36 -4.97 -2.81
C ILE A 17 3.50 -4.33 -2.02
N LEU A 18 4.22 -5.10 -1.20
CA LEU A 18 5.40 -4.60 -0.50
C LEU A 18 6.47 -4.11 -1.49
N GLY A 19 6.74 -4.88 -2.54
CA GLY A 19 7.68 -4.49 -3.60
C GLY A 19 7.23 -3.23 -4.34
N THR A 20 5.95 -3.14 -4.70
CA THR A 20 5.39 -1.96 -5.40
C THR A 20 5.40 -0.73 -4.48
N SER A 21 5.09 -0.89 -3.19
CA SER A 21 5.16 0.17 -2.19
C SER A 21 6.58 0.72 -2.04
N LYS A 22 7.58 -0.16 -2.05
CA LYS A 22 8.99 0.25 -2.05
C LYS A 22 9.33 1.05 -3.31
N ALA A 23 8.97 0.57 -4.49
CA ALA A 23 9.23 1.26 -5.75
C ALA A 23 8.56 2.65 -5.83
N MET A 24 7.33 2.77 -5.32
CA MET A 24 6.62 4.05 -5.25
C MET A 24 7.27 5.04 -4.27
N ASN A 25 7.78 4.55 -3.14
CA ASN A 25 8.55 5.38 -2.21
C ASN A 25 9.88 5.84 -2.83
N GLU A 26 10.59 4.94 -3.52
CA GLU A 26 11.82 5.28 -4.25
C GLU A 26 11.54 6.34 -5.33
N PHE A 27 10.46 6.19 -6.10
CA PHE A 27 10.02 7.18 -7.08
C PHE A 27 9.81 8.57 -6.46
N LEU A 28 9.22 8.66 -5.27
CA LEU A 28 9.06 9.93 -4.56
C LEU A 28 10.41 10.47 -4.05
N LEU A 29 11.28 9.61 -3.48
CA LEU A 29 12.58 10.04 -2.98
C LEU A 29 13.47 10.64 -4.08
N GLU A 30 13.52 10.02 -5.25
CA GLU A 30 14.27 10.53 -6.43
C GLU A 30 13.82 11.93 -6.88
N ARG A 31 12.56 12.28 -6.64
CA ARG A 31 11.94 13.52 -7.10
C ARG A 31 11.91 14.61 -6.04
N ARG A 32 12.17 14.26 -4.78
CA ARG A 32 12.10 15.17 -3.62
C ARG A 32 12.94 16.42 -3.82
N ASP A 33 14.17 16.25 -4.31
CA ASP A 33 15.16 17.33 -4.40
C ASP A 33 15.17 18.02 -5.78
N SER A 34 14.39 17.50 -6.75
CA SER A 34 14.37 17.97 -8.15
C SER A 34 13.05 18.65 -8.57
N ARG A 35 12.10 18.81 -7.65
CA ARG A 35 10.77 19.37 -7.89
C ARG A 35 10.50 20.55 -6.97
N SER A 36 9.65 21.47 -7.40
CA SER A 36 9.12 22.48 -6.50
C SER A 36 8.31 21.80 -5.39
N LYS A 37 8.08 22.53 -4.29
CA LYS A 37 7.25 22.03 -3.19
C LYS A 37 5.85 21.67 -3.67
N GLU A 38 5.22 22.54 -4.48
CA GLU A 38 3.87 22.34 -5.00
C GLU A 38 3.80 21.11 -5.92
N GLU A 39 4.78 20.95 -6.82
CA GLU A 39 4.87 19.78 -7.70
C GLU A 39 5.05 18.48 -6.91
N PHE A 40 5.94 18.51 -5.91
CA PHE A 40 6.22 17.36 -5.07
C PHE A 40 5.02 16.98 -4.20
N ASP A 41 4.34 17.95 -3.62
CA ASP A 41 3.13 17.73 -2.81
C ASP A 41 1.99 17.14 -3.67
N PHE A 42 1.83 17.62 -4.91
CA PHE A 42 0.89 17.03 -5.86
C PHE A 42 1.24 15.57 -6.20
N LEU A 43 2.51 15.29 -6.53
CA LEU A 43 2.99 13.94 -6.81
C LEU A 43 2.77 13.00 -5.62
N LYS A 44 3.16 13.44 -4.42
CA LYS A 44 2.97 12.69 -3.18
C LYS A 44 1.51 12.34 -2.94
N LYS A 45 0.58 13.27 -3.22
CA LYS A 45 -0.86 13.03 -3.09
C LYS A 45 -1.35 11.96 -4.07
N VAL A 46 -0.90 11.98 -5.33
CA VAL A 46 -1.30 10.98 -6.34
C VAL A 46 -0.72 9.62 -6.00
N VAL A 47 0.58 9.53 -5.70
CA VAL A 47 1.25 8.27 -5.36
C VAL A 47 0.68 7.67 -4.06
N GLY A 48 0.44 8.49 -3.04
CA GLY A 48 -0.16 8.03 -1.79
C GLY A 48 -1.56 7.44 -1.98
N ARG A 49 -2.36 7.98 -2.91
CA ARG A 49 -3.66 7.38 -3.28
C ARG A 49 -3.50 6.02 -3.94
N LEU A 50 -2.55 5.88 -4.88
CA LEU A 50 -2.27 4.60 -5.54
C LEU A 50 -1.83 3.53 -4.54
N MET A 51 -0.92 3.88 -3.62
CA MET A 51 -0.50 3.02 -2.52
C MET A 51 -1.69 2.60 -1.65
N GLY A 52 -2.56 3.55 -1.28
CA GLY A 52 -3.76 3.29 -0.50
C GLY A 52 -4.71 2.31 -1.18
N PHE A 53 -5.05 2.54 -2.45
CA PHE A 53 -5.92 1.64 -3.23
C PHE A 53 -5.38 0.21 -3.28
N GLN A 54 -4.11 0.05 -3.62
CA GLN A 54 -3.46 -1.26 -3.68
C GLN A 54 -3.45 -1.97 -2.33
N TYR A 55 -3.21 -1.21 -1.26
CA TYR A 55 -3.23 -1.75 0.10
C TYR A 55 -4.63 -2.26 0.49
N PHE A 56 -5.68 -1.47 0.25
CA PHE A 56 -7.05 -1.85 0.59
C PHE A 56 -7.51 -3.11 -0.13
N GLU A 57 -7.26 -3.21 -1.44
CA GLU A 57 -7.59 -4.40 -2.24
C GLU A 57 -6.95 -5.67 -1.67
N VAL A 58 -5.67 -5.59 -1.28
CA VAL A 58 -4.97 -6.75 -0.71
C VAL A 58 -5.46 -7.08 0.70
N VAL A 59 -5.73 -6.08 1.54
CA VAL A 59 -6.33 -6.34 2.86
C VAL A 59 -7.70 -7.00 2.72
N GLU A 60 -8.51 -6.59 1.74
CA GLU A 60 -9.83 -7.18 1.51
C GLU A 60 -9.73 -8.63 1.01
N VAL A 61 -8.91 -8.88 -0.01
CA VAL A 61 -8.76 -10.21 -0.64
C VAL A 61 -8.02 -11.19 0.27
N VAL A 62 -6.91 -10.76 0.87
CA VAL A 62 -6.08 -11.64 1.73
C VAL A 62 -6.61 -11.67 3.15
N GLY A 63 -7.02 -10.54 3.71
CA GLY A 63 -7.45 -10.45 5.11
C GLY A 63 -8.76 -11.17 5.41
N SER A 64 -9.63 -11.36 4.40
CA SER A 64 -10.85 -12.17 4.53
C SER A 64 -10.56 -13.67 4.74
N ASN A 65 -9.43 -14.17 4.23
CA ASN A 65 -9.07 -15.60 4.26
C ASN A 65 -7.87 -15.92 5.17
N TYR A 66 -6.93 -14.98 5.30
CA TYR A 66 -5.63 -15.15 5.94
C TYR A 66 -5.22 -13.91 6.75
N LYS A 67 -6.01 -13.62 7.78
CA LYS A 67 -5.80 -12.46 8.67
C LYS A 67 -4.39 -12.39 9.26
N ASP A 68 -3.79 -13.53 9.57
CA ASP A 68 -2.43 -13.63 10.14
C ASP A 68 -1.31 -13.21 9.17
N ILE A 69 -1.57 -13.26 7.86
CA ILE A 69 -0.64 -12.75 6.84
C ILE A 69 -0.71 -11.22 6.82
N VAL A 70 -1.90 -10.65 6.90
CA VAL A 70 -2.10 -9.18 6.91
C VAL A 70 -1.60 -8.55 8.20
N GLU A 71 -1.78 -9.19 9.36
CA GLU A 71 -1.25 -8.68 10.64
C GLU A 71 0.28 -8.53 10.63
N ARG A 72 0.99 -9.36 9.87
CA ARG A 72 2.45 -9.24 9.67
C ARG A 72 2.84 -8.02 8.82
N LEU A 73 1.97 -7.53 7.93
CA LEU A 73 2.18 -6.26 7.22
C LEU A 73 2.17 -5.07 8.18
N HIS A 74 1.26 -5.11 9.16
CA HIS A 74 1.13 -4.06 10.16
C HIS A 74 2.31 -4.03 11.14
N GLY A 75 2.93 -5.18 11.44
CA GLY A 75 4.04 -5.32 12.37
C GLY A 75 5.34 -4.58 11.99
N SER A 76 5.54 -4.25 10.72
CA SER A 76 6.63 -3.37 10.25
C SER A 76 6.17 -1.92 9.98
N ALA A 77 4.87 -1.65 10.05
CA ALA A 77 4.25 -0.37 9.70
C ALA A 77 3.85 0.47 10.92
N SER A 78 4.19 0.06 12.15
CA SER A 78 3.85 0.79 13.39
C SER A 78 4.42 2.22 13.46
N ASN A 79 5.30 2.61 12.53
CA ASN A 79 5.81 3.97 12.38
C ASN A 79 5.20 4.76 11.19
N LEU A 80 4.36 4.15 10.36
CA LEU A 80 3.67 4.82 9.25
C LEU A 80 2.26 5.19 9.70
N LYS A 81 2.10 6.40 10.26
CA LYS A 81 0.78 7.02 10.39
C LYS A 81 0.23 7.29 8.99
N PHE A 82 -0.57 6.36 8.48
CA PHE A 82 -1.41 6.60 7.32
C PHE A 82 -2.68 7.30 7.82
N ASP A 83 -2.67 8.63 7.83
CA ASP A 83 -3.90 9.41 7.93
C ASP A 83 -4.63 9.27 6.58
N PHE A 84 -5.55 8.29 6.52
CA PHE A 84 -6.40 8.13 5.35
C PHE A 84 -7.42 9.28 5.30
N PRO A 85 -7.62 9.94 4.16
CA PRO A 85 -8.68 10.93 4.03
C PRO A 85 -10.04 10.23 4.14
N GLU A 86 -10.83 10.62 5.14
CA GLU A 86 -12.21 10.16 5.26
C GLU A 86 -13.01 10.58 4.02
N ILE A 87 -13.55 9.59 3.30
CA ILE A 87 -14.49 9.83 2.22
C ILE A 87 -15.83 10.11 2.87
N ASN A 88 -16.16 11.40 3.05
CA ASN A 88 -17.49 11.82 3.50
C ASN A 88 -18.55 11.31 2.50
N ARG A 89 -19.55 10.62 3.04
CA ARG A 89 -20.77 10.18 2.33
C ARG A 89 -21.69 11.35 2.01
#